data_AF-A0A2E0KNH4-F1
#
_entry.id   AF-A0A2E0KNH4-F1
#
_cell.length_a   1.000
_cell.length_b   1.000
_cell.length_c   1.000
_cell.angle_alpha   90.00
_cell.angle_beta   90.00
_cell.angle_gamma   90.00
#
_symmetry.space_group_name_H-M   'P 1'
#
loop_
_entity.id
_entity.type
_entity.pdbx_description
1 polymer ?
#
loop_
_entity_poly.entity_id
_entity_poly.type
_entity_poly.pdbx_seq_one_letter_code
_entity_poly.pdbx_strand_id
1 'polypeptide(L)'
;MMTFKFKLISFTLLLFTIGTTLPPSNSNDYDEYNTVFITSPLVGYDFNIISYKIPFTVKDFVGFKEFLGFFESGSDYKKINRLGYLGKYQFGRSTLKVLRVKKINEFIDIPELQEKAFLMNVMRNKWILRREIKRFNGKKLNNILITESGIIAAAHLSGPGNVKKYLRNYGDEKFDLGDINGTKISDYMKTFKGYDLSKINAVRKPEI
;
A
#
# COMPACT_ATOMS: atom_id res chain seq x y z
N MET A 1 -1.24 19.11 -25.28
CA MET A 1 -1.39 17.66 -25.53
C MET A 1 -0.13 16.97 -25.03
N MET A 2 -0.18 16.39 -23.82
CA MET A 2 1.00 15.92 -23.11
C MET A 2 0.93 14.40 -22.98
N THR A 3 1.89 13.72 -23.57
CA THR A 3 1.95 12.27 -23.72
C THR A 3 2.39 11.61 -22.41
N PHE A 4 1.52 10.78 -21.84
CA PHE A 4 1.85 9.94 -20.69
C PHE A 4 2.73 8.77 -21.14
N LYS A 5 4.01 8.77 -20.77
CA LYS A 5 4.86 7.59 -20.87
C LYS A 5 4.80 6.81 -19.56
N PHE A 6 3.99 5.76 -19.51
CA PHE A 6 4.09 4.75 -18.46
C PHE A 6 5.38 3.94 -18.68
N LYS A 7 6.39 4.13 -17.82
CA LYS A 7 7.47 3.16 -17.67
C LYS A 7 7.00 2.10 -16.67
N LEU A 8 6.40 1.03 -17.19
CA LEU A 8 6.21 -0.22 -16.44
C LEU A 8 7.60 -0.84 -16.24
N ILE A 9 8.08 -0.91 -14.99
CA ILE A 9 9.31 -1.62 -14.67
C ILE A 9 8.96 -3.07 -14.32
N SER A 10 9.26 -3.95 -15.28
CA SER A 10 9.67 -5.35 -15.19
C SER A 10 9.18 -6.17 -13.98
N PHE A 11 8.13 -6.96 -14.22
CA PHE A 11 7.82 -8.15 -13.44
C PHE A 11 8.68 -9.29 -14.02
N THR A 12 9.66 -9.80 -13.28
CA THR A 12 10.37 -11.01 -13.69
C THR A 12 9.41 -12.19 -13.66
N LEU A 13 8.89 -12.55 -14.83
CA LEU A 13 8.13 -13.75 -15.08
C LEU A 13 9.11 -14.93 -15.14
N LEU A 14 8.97 -15.87 -14.21
CA LEU A 14 9.65 -17.16 -14.27
C LEU A 14 9.02 -17.96 -15.43
N LEU A 15 9.70 -18.05 -16.57
CA LEU A 15 9.30 -18.88 -17.69
C LEU A 15 9.48 -20.36 -17.32
N PHE A 16 8.37 -21.07 -17.14
CA PHE A 16 8.34 -22.53 -17.22
C PHE A 16 8.52 -22.91 -18.69
N THR A 17 9.61 -23.60 -19.02
CA THR A 17 9.83 -24.20 -20.33
C THR A 17 8.94 -25.43 -20.48
N ILE A 18 7.95 -25.37 -21.38
CA ILE A 18 7.31 -26.56 -21.94
C ILE A 18 7.41 -26.44 -23.47
N GLY A 19 7.88 -27.54 -24.07
CA GLY A 19 8.43 -27.61 -25.41
C GLY A 19 7.48 -27.29 -26.55
N THR A 20 8.09 -26.91 -27.66
CA THR A 20 7.47 -26.64 -28.95
C THR A 20 7.16 -27.94 -29.70
N THR A 21 5.89 -28.16 -30.02
CA THR A 21 5.51 -28.91 -31.22
C THR A 21 4.53 -28.05 -32.02
N LEU A 22 4.90 -27.76 -33.27
CA LEU A 22 4.14 -26.96 -34.24
C LEU A 22 2.80 -27.63 -34.59
N PRO A 23 1.71 -26.86 -34.82
CA PRO A 23 0.49 -27.41 -35.40
C PRO A 23 0.62 -27.54 -36.94
N PRO A 24 -0.01 -28.55 -37.56
CA PRO A 24 -0.07 -28.69 -39.01
C PRO A 24 -1.09 -27.73 -39.65
N SER A 25 -0.92 -27.51 -40.96
CA SER A 25 -1.63 -26.58 -41.82
C SER A 25 -2.98 -27.08 -42.36
N ASN A 26 -3.93 -26.14 -42.48
CA ASN A 26 -5.09 -26.03 -43.38
C ASN A 26 -6.05 -27.21 -43.57
N SER A 27 -7.33 -26.97 -43.23
CA SER A 27 -8.45 -27.21 -44.16
C SER A 27 -9.60 -26.25 -43.84
N ASN A 28 -10.17 -25.66 -44.89
CA ASN A 28 -11.42 -24.91 -44.84
C ASN A 28 -12.57 -25.91 -44.76
N ASP A 29 -13.48 -25.74 -43.80
CA ASP A 29 -14.87 -26.14 -44.01
C ASP A 29 -15.79 -25.29 -43.15
N TYR A 30 -16.76 -24.66 -43.81
CA TYR A 30 -17.88 -24.01 -43.15
C TYR A 30 -18.90 -25.11 -42.87
N ASP A 31 -19.24 -25.34 -41.60
CA ASP A 31 -20.54 -25.94 -41.28
C ASP A 31 -21.06 -25.49 -39.91
N GLU A 32 -22.34 -25.20 -39.94
CA GLU A 32 -23.21 -24.69 -38.89
C GLU A 32 -23.40 -25.72 -37.78
N TYR A 33 -22.83 -25.46 -36.59
CA TYR A 33 -23.09 -26.27 -35.40
C TYR A 33 -24.08 -25.58 -34.46
N ASN A 34 -25.29 -26.13 -34.43
CA ASN A 34 -26.29 -25.92 -33.39
C ASN A 34 -25.65 -26.03 -32.00
N THR A 35 -25.53 -24.92 -31.30
CA THR A 35 -25.08 -24.91 -29.91
C THR A 35 -26.21 -25.43 -29.03
N VAL A 36 -26.11 -26.71 -28.68
CA VAL A 36 -26.87 -27.31 -27.58
C VAL A 36 -26.54 -26.52 -26.31
N PHE A 37 -27.52 -25.80 -25.78
CA PHE A 37 -27.42 -25.15 -24.48
C PHE A 37 -27.32 -26.20 -23.38
N ILE A 38 -26.08 -26.62 -23.06
CA ILE A 38 -25.81 -27.29 -21.79
C ILE A 38 -25.87 -26.21 -20.72
N THR A 39 -26.99 -26.13 -20.01
CA THR A 39 -27.16 -25.29 -18.84
C THR A 39 -26.31 -25.87 -17.71
N SER A 40 -25.07 -25.41 -17.62
CA SER A 40 -24.30 -25.43 -16.37
C SER A 40 -25.15 -24.77 -15.26
N PRO A 41 -25.13 -25.29 -14.02
CA PRO A 41 -26.00 -24.78 -12.97
C PRO A 41 -25.75 -23.27 -12.77
N LEU A 42 -26.83 -22.51 -12.89
CA LEU A 42 -26.92 -21.07 -12.72
C LEU A 42 -26.57 -20.68 -11.27
N VAL A 43 -25.29 -20.57 -10.95
CA VAL A 43 -24.85 -19.80 -9.78
C VAL A 43 -24.51 -18.40 -10.28
N GLY A 44 -25.56 -17.60 -10.50
CA GLY A 44 -25.40 -16.17 -10.73
C GLY A 44 -24.81 -15.53 -9.49
N TYR A 45 -23.60 -14.98 -9.59
CA TYR A 45 -23.03 -14.17 -8.51
C TYR A 45 -23.91 -12.93 -8.32
N ASP A 46 -24.50 -12.79 -7.13
CA ASP A 46 -25.19 -11.56 -6.76
C ASP A 46 -24.15 -10.46 -6.50
N PHE A 47 -23.91 -9.65 -7.54
CA PHE A 47 -22.98 -8.52 -7.46
C PHE A 47 -23.42 -7.45 -6.45
N ASN A 48 -24.69 -7.38 -6.03
CA ASN A 48 -25.12 -6.48 -4.97
C ASN A 48 -24.69 -7.00 -3.58
N ILE A 49 -24.68 -8.32 -3.37
CA ILE A 49 -24.17 -8.94 -2.13
C ILE A 49 -22.64 -8.82 -2.07
N ILE A 50 -21.94 -9.03 -3.19
CA ILE A 50 -20.48 -8.85 -3.29
C ILE A 50 -20.11 -7.37 -3.12
N SER A 51 -20.89 -6.46 -3.72
CA SER A 51 -20.70 -5.01 -3.59
C SER A 51 -20.76 -4.54 -2.14
N TYR A 52 -21.51 -5.22 -1.27
CA TYR A 52 -21.64 -4.82 0.14
C TYR A 52 -20.49 -5.32 1.04
N LYS A 53 -19.61 -6.19 0.53
CA LYS A 53 -18.64 -6.93 1.35
C LYS A 53 -17.28 -7.14 0.70
N ILE A 54 -16.81 -6.23 -0.16
CA ILE A 54 -15.37 -6.20 -0.44
C ILE A 54 -14.67 -5.75 0.85
N PRO A 55 -13.87 -6.63 1.50
CA PRO A 55 -13.20 -6.27 2.74
C PRO A 55 -12.30 -5.05 2.52
N PHE A 56 -12.21 -4.18 3.53
CA PHE A 56 -11.30 -3.02 3.58
C PHE A 56 -11.62 -1.84 2.63
N THR A 57 -12.84 -1.79 2.09
CA THR A 57 -13.35 -0.60 1.36
C THR A 57 -13.74 0.56 2.29
N VAL A 58 -14.04 0.26 3.55
CA VAL A 58 -14.34 1.25 4.57
C VAL A 58 -13.11 2.13 4.79
N LYS A 59 -13.29 3.44 4.72
CA LYS A 59 -12.24 4.44 4.93
C LYS A 59 -11.98 4.68 6.41
N ASP A 60 -11.76 3.62 7.19
CA ASP A 60 -11.37 3.68 8.60
C ASP A 60 -9.91 3.23 8.80
N PHE A 61 -9.47 3.07 10.04
CA PHE A 61 -8.12 2.61 10.35
C PHE A 61 -7.84 1.18 9.83
N VAL A 62 -8.84 0.30 9.80
CA VAL A 62 -8.66 -1.06 9.29
C VAL A 62 -8.44 -1.00 7.78
N GLY A 63 -9.27 -0.25 7.05
CA GLY A 63 -9.05 -0.02 5.62
C GLY A 63 -7.67 0.60 5.33
N PHE A 64 -7.25 1.56 6.15
CA PHE A 64 -5.94 2.20 6.02
C PHE A 64 -4.79 1.21 6.17
N LYS A 65 -4.77 0.44 7.26
CA LYS A 65 -3.65 -0.48 7.55
C LYS A 65 -3.60 -1.63 6.54
N GLU A 66 -4.75 -2.15 6.12
CA GLU A 66 -4.81 -3.27 5.18
C GLU A 66 -4.40 -2.84 3.76
N PHE A 67 -4.86 -1.66 3.32
CA PHE A 67 -4.40 -1.11 2.05
C PHE A 67 -2.90 -0.78 2.06
N LEU A 68 -2.38 -0.23 3.16
CA LEU A 68 -0.95 0.05 3.28
C LEU A 68 -0.13 -1.24 3.30
N GLY A 69 -0.53 -2.25 4.07
CA GLY A 69 0.13 -3.56 4.07
C GLY A 69 0.12 -4.23 2.69
N PHE A 70 -1.00 -4.14 1.97
CA PHE A 70 -1.08 -4.60 0.59
C PHE A 70 -0.13 -3.84 -0.34
N PHE A 71 -0.09 -2.51 -0.23
CA PHE A 71 0.79 -1.67 -1.05
C PHE A 71 2.28 -1.93 -0.80
N GLU A 72 2.67 -2.14 0.46
CA GLU A 72 4.07 -2.38 0.87
C GLU A 72 4.57 -3.77 0.51
N SER A 73 3.73 -4.79 0.70
CA SER A 73 4.19 -6.19 0.63
C SER A 73 3.29 -7.15 -0.13
N GLY A 74 2.06 -6.75 -0.48
CA GLY A 74 0.99 -7.68 -0.83
C GLY A 74 0.35 -8.33 0.41
N SER A 75 0.43 -7.67 1.57
CA SER A 75 -0.04 -8.17 2.87
C SER A 75 0.70 -9.40 3.40
N ASP A 76 1.94 -9.61 2.94
CA ASP A 76 2.76 -10.77 3.29
C ASP A 76 3.60 -10.50 4.56
N TYR A 77 3.23 -11.15 5.67
CA TYR A 77 3.94 -11.07 6.95
C TYR A 77 5.35 -11.68 6.90
N LYS A 78 5.67 -12.52 5.92
CA LYS A 78 6.97 -13.19 5.77
C LYS A 78 7.89 -12.50 4.77
N LYS A 79 7.44 -11.42 4.12
CA LYS A 79 8.23 -10.74 3.10
C LYS A 79 9.46 -10.04 3.69
N ILE A 80 10.62 -10.30 3.10
CA ILE A 80 11.85 -9.56 3.38
C ILE A 80 12.38 -9.01 2.07
N ASN A 81 12.52 -7.70 1.94
CA ASN A 81 13.09 -7.11 0.73
C ASN A 81 14.63 -7.12 0.75
N ARG A 82 15.25 -6.82 -0.39
CA ARG A 82 16.71 -6.76 -0.56
C ARG A 82 17.44 -5.77 0.37
N LEU A 83 16.72 -4.80 0.94
CA LEU A 83 17.25 -3.83 1.91
C LEU A 83 17.06 -4.29 3.37
N GLY A 84 16.50 -5.48 3.58
CA GLY A 84 16.25 -6.06 4.90
C GLY A 84 15.02 -5.49 5.63
N TYR A 85 14.07 -4.89 4.91
CA TYR A 85 12.80 -4.44 5.47
C TYR A 85 11.88 -5.63 5.66
N LEU A 86 11.12 -5.64 6.77
CA LEU A 86 10.50 -6.85 7.30
C LEU A 86 8.97 -6.79 7.27
N GLY A 87 8.39 -7.85 6.73
CA GLY A 87 7.00 -8.24 6.87
C GLY A 87 6.01 -7.36 6.14
N LYS A 88 4.74 -7.43 6.59
CA LYS A 88 3.57 -6.86 5.91
C LYS A 88 3.72 -5.37 5.63
N TYR A 89 4.35 -4.66 6.56
CA TYR A 89 4.52 -3.20 6.52
C TYR A 89 5.93 -2.77 6.13
N GLN A 90 6.79 -3.70 5.71
CA GLN A 90 8.17 -3.43 5.33
C GLN A 90 8.90 -2.59 6.40
N PHE A 91 8.97 -3.04 7.63
CA PHE A 91 9.66 -2.29 8.69
C PHE A 91 11.18 -2.41 8.60
N GLY A 92 11.87 -1.27 8.64
CA GLY A 92 13.31 -1.23 8.89
C GLY A 92 13.66 -1.55 10.35
N ARG A 93 14.76 -2.26 10.59
CA ARG A 93 15.23 -2.62 11.94
C ARG A 93 15.46 -1.41 12.85
N SER A 94 15.91 -0.28 12.30
CA SER A 94 16.09 0.97 13.06
C SER A 94 14.76 1.51 13.61
N THR A 95 13.70 1.49 12.79
CA THR A 95 12.35 1.89 13.21
C THR A 95 11.83 0.96 14.31
N LEU A 96 12.01 -0.36 14.18
CA LEU A 96 11.62 -1.32 15.22
C LEU A 96 12.33 -1.06 16.56
N LYS A 97 13.62 -0.71 16.53
CA LYS A 97 14.35 -0.29 17.74
C LYS A 97 13.78 0.99 18.35
N VAL A 98 13.44 2.00 17.53
CA VAL A 98 12.80 3.24 17.99
C VAL A 98 11.43 2.98 18.64
N LEU A 99 10.70 1.99 18.12
CA LEU A 99 9.43 1.53 18.68
C LEU A 99 9.59 0.54 19.84
N ARG A 100 10.82 0.28 20.30
CA ARG A 100 11.14 -0.62 21.43
C ARG A 100 10.64 -2.06 21.24
N VAL A 101 10.54 -2.53 19.99
CA VAL A 101 10.27 -3.93 19.71
C VAL A 101 11.48 -4.75 20.15
N LYS A 102 11.31 -5.60 21.17
CA LYS A 102 12.42 -6.39 21.76
C LYS A 102 12.82 -7.57 20.88
N LYS A 103 11.83 -8.31 20.36
CA LYS A 103 12.01 -9.54 19.58
C LYS A 103 12.23 -9.29 18.09
N ILE A 104 13.20 -8.45 17.72
CA ILE A 104 13.43 -8.08 16.30
C ILE A 104 13.79 -9.32 15.45
N ASN A 105 14.53 -10.27 16.02
CA ASN A 105 14.92 -11.48 15.30
C ASN A 105 13.74 -12.42 15.02
N GLU A 106 12.72 -12.43 15.90
CA GLU A 106 11.48 -13.19 15.73
C GLU A 106 10.38 -12.37 15.02
N PHE A 107 10.64 -11.09 14.67
CA PHE A 107 9.62 -10.17 14.20
C PHE A 107 8.91 -10.64 12.92
N ILE A 108 9.66 -11.25 12.01
CA ILE A 108 9.12 -11.79 10.77
C ILE A 108 8.16 -12.96 11.05
N ASP A 109 8.32 -13.63 12.19
CA ASP A 109 7.55 -14.81 12.54
C ASP A 109 6.27 -14.54 13.33
N ILE A 110 6.08 -13.30 13.79
CA ILE A 110 4.97 -12.95 14.69
C ILE A 110 4.08 -11.87 14.05
N PRO A 111 3.05 -12.24 13.26
CA PRO A 111 2.12 -11.29 12.62
C PRO A 111 1.52 -10.26 13.59
N GLU A 112 1.12 -10.71 14.78
CA GLU A 112 0.57 -9.84 15.83
C GLU A 112 1.54 -8.72 16.24
N LEU A 113 2.84 -9.04 16.30
CA LEU A 113 3.87 -8.07 16.64
C LEU A 113 4.05 -7.03 15.52
N GLN A 114 3.86 -7.43 14.26
CA GLN A 114 3.91 -6.50 13.12
C GLN A 114 2.70 -5.56 13.13
N GLU A 115 1.50 -6.06 13.44
CA GLU A 115 0.29 -5.26 13.60
C GLU A 115 0.41 -4.26 14.76
N LYS A 116 0.92 -4.71 15.92
CA LYS A 116 1.23 -3.85 17.07
C LYS A 116 2.27 -2.78 16.72
N ALA A 117 3.35 -3.16 16.06
CA ALA A 117 4.39 -2.22 15.62
C ALA A 117 3.83 -1.16 14.65
N PHE A 118 2.94 -1.56 13.73
CA PHE A 118 2.28 -0.62 12.82
C PHE A 118 1.42 0.39 13.56
N LEU A 119 0.55 -0.06 14.48
CA LEU A 119 -0.26 0.83 15.31
C LEU A 119 0.62 1.81 16.11
N MET A 120 1.67 1.32 16.77
CA MET A 120 2.61 2.17 17.49
C MET A 120 3.30 3.21 16.58
N ASN A 121 3.69 2.81 15.36
CA ASN A 121 4.29 3.73 14.39
C ASN A 121 3.32 4.86 14.02
N VAL A 122 2.05 4.53 13.78
CA VAL A 122 0.99 5.51 13.51
C VAL A 122 0.81 6.46 14.69
N MET A 123 0.66 5.94 15.91
CA MET A 123 0.48 6.75 17.12
C MET A 123 1.66 7.73 17.34
N ARG A 124 2.89 7.24 17.13
CA ARG A 124 4.11 8.05 17.26
C ARG A 124 4.21 9.10 16.18
N ASN A 125 3.92 8.76 14.92
CA ASN A 125 3.95 9.69 13.81
C ASN A 125 2.88 10.78 13.96
N LYS A 126 1.66 10.42 14.42
CA LYS A 126 0.63 11.39 14.80
C LYS A 126 1.15 12.39 15.85
N TRP A 127 1.87 11.91 16.87
CA TRP A 127 2.46 12.81 17.87
C TRP A 127 3.54 13.73 17.28
N ILE A 128 4.45 13.20 16.45
CA ILE A 128 5.56 13.98 15.86
C ILE A 128 5.05 15.05 14.89
N LEU A 129 3.99 14.73 14.16
CA LEU A 129 3.39 15.54 13.09
C LEU A 129 2.12 16.27 13.51
N ARG A 130 1.73 16.26 14.79
CA ARG A 130 0.48 16.88 15.28
C ARG A 130 0.27 18.33 14.82
N ARG A 131 1.36 19.11 14.71
CA ARG A 131 1.32 20.51 14.24
C ARG A 131 1.10 20.57 12.73
N GLU A 132 1.75 19.69 11.99
CA GLU A 132 1.60 19.57 10.54
C GLU A 132 0.21 19.06 10.16
N ILE A 133 -0.29 18.02 10.84
CA ILE A 133 -1.66 17.50 10.67
C ILE A 133 -2.67 18.63 10.91
N LYS A 134 -2.58 19.33 12.05
CA LYS A 134 -3.48 20.46 12.36
C LYS A 134 -3.43 21.57 11.29
N ARG A 135 -2.25 21.85 10.73
CA ARG A 135 -2.05 22.97 9.79
C ARG A 135 -2.47 22.63 8.36
N PHE A 136 -2.28 21.39 7.91
CA PHE A 136 -2.37 21.02 6.50
C PHE A 136 -3.55 20.08 6.18
N ASN A 137 -4.14 19.39 7.16
CA ASN A 137 -5.30 18.53 6.91
C ASN A 137 -6.45 19.32 6.24
N GLY A 138 -6.97 18.80 5.14
CA GLY A 138 -8.02 19.44 4.33
C GLY A 138 -7.51 20.48 3.32
N LYS A 139 -6.21 20.81 3.30
CA LYS A 139 -5.65 21.77 2.34
C LYS A 139 -5.22 21.10 1.04
N LYS A 140 -5.11 21.90 -0.03
CA LYS A 140 -4.48 21.47 -1.28
C LYS A 140 -3.06 22.00 -1.38
N LEU A 141 -2.14 21.14 -1.79
CA LEU A 141 -0.74 21.45 -2.06
C LEU A 141 -0.36 20.84 -3.40
N ASN A 142 0.04 21.64 -4.39
CA ASN A 142 0.36 21.16 -5.74
C ASN A 142 -0.73 20.23 -6.32
N ASN A 143 -2.00 20.62 -6.18
CA ASN A 143 -3.19 19.84 -6.57
C ASN A 143 -3.42 18.51 -5.80
N ILE A 144 -2.66 18.24 -4.74
CA ILE A 144 -2.85 17.09 -3.86
C ILE A 144 -3.67 17.53 -2.63
N LEU A 145 -4.79 16.86 -2.38
CA LEU A 145 -5.54 17.02 -1.14
C LEU A 145 -4.76 16.37 0.00
N ILE A 146 -4.28 17.19 0.93
CA ILE A 146 -3.57 16.74 2.11
C ILE A 146 -4.58 16.28 3.15
N THR A 147 -4.40 15.06 3.65
CA THR A 147 -5.23 14.47 4.69
C THR A 147 -4.35 13.88 5.79
N GLU A 148 -4.91 13.70 6.99
CA GLU A 148 -4.19 13.04 8.08
C GLU A 148 -3.63 11.68 7.67
N SER A 149 -4.44 10.83 7.04
CA SER A 149 -4.01 9.50 6.59
C SER A 149 -2.89 9.56 5.54
N GLY A 150 -2.96 10.51 4.60
CA GLY A 150 -1.89 10.73 3.64
C GLY A 150 -0.57 11.18 4.29
N ILE A 151 -0.65 12.07 5.30
CA ILE A 151 0.52 12.50 6.09
C ILE A 151 1.15 11.32 6.83
N ILE A 152 0.33 10.47 7.46
CA ILE A 152 0.80 9.31 8.22
C ILE A 152 1.42 8.26 7.30
N ALA A 153 0.81 7.96 6.15
CA ALA A 153 1.39 7.05 5.16
C ALA A 153 2.72 7.57 4.62
N ALA A 154 2.80 8.85 4.25
CA ALA A 154 4.07 9.43 3.80
C ALA A 154 5.16 9.40 4.89
N ALA A 155 4.76 9.48 6.17
CA ALA A 155 5.69 9.36 7.29
C ALA A 155 6.14 7.91 7.52
N HIS A 156 5.34 6.92 7.13
CA HIS A 156 5.75 5.52 7.08
C HIS A 156 6.84 5.30 6.02
N LEU A 157 6.64 5.85 4.82
CA LEU A 157 7.60 5.80 3.71
C LEU A 157 8.95 6.47 4.04
N SER A 158 8.91 7.78 4.33
CA SER A 158 10.13 8.63 4.35
C SER A 158 10.50 9.12 5.75
N GLY A 159 9.76 8.69 6.77
CA GLY A 159 9.91 9.18 8.13
C GLY A 159 9.26 10.55 8.37
N PRO A 160 8.81 10.83 9.60
CA PRO A 160 8.08 12.05 9.92
C PRO A 160 8.94 13.33 9.84
N GLY A 161 10.26 13.21 9.90
CA GLY A 161 11.17 14.35 9.74
C GLY A 161 11.15 14.92 8.32
N ASN A 162 11.14 14.05 7.32
CA ASN A 162 11.12 14.47 5.91
C ASN A 162 9.73 14.99 5.51
N VAL A 163 8.66 14.32 5.94
CA VAL A 163 7.29 14.81 5.74
C VAL A 163 7.09 16.21 6.34
N LYS A 164 7.66 16.45 7.53
CA LYS A 164 7.65 17.79 8.15
C LYS A 164 8.34 18.83 7.28
N LYS A 165 9.49 18.52 6.69
CA LYS A 165 10.21 19.43 5.78
C LYS A 165 9.39 19.68 4.52
N TYR A 166 8.87 18.64 3.89
CA TYR A 166 8.02 18.75 2.70
C TYR A 166 6.81 19.66 2.92
N LEU A 167 6.02 19.40 3.97
CA LEU A 167 4.83 20.19 4.28
C LEU A 167 5.18 21.65 4.62
N ARG A 168 6.23 21.89 5.41
CA ARG A 168 6.61 23.25 5.83
C ARG A 168 7.19 24.09 4.70
N ASN A 169 7.73 23.47 3.67
CA ASN A 169 8.17 24.13 2.44
C ASN A 169 7.09 24.08 1.35
N TYR A 170 5.82 23.94 1.74
CA TYR A 170 4.67 24.00 0.84
C TYR A 170 4.78 23.08 -0.39
N GLY A 171 5.36 21.90 -0.20
CA GLY A 171 5.39 20.86 -1.22
C GLY A 171 6.44 21.09 -2.32
N ASP A 172 7.43 21.95 -2.05
CA ASP A 172 8.60 22.14 -2.91
C ASP A 172 9.24 20.78 -3.26
N GLU A 173 9.49 20.58 -4.56
CA GLU A 173 10.02 19.35 -5.14
C GLU A 173 11.36 18.91 -4.52
N LYS A 174 12.19 19.86 -4.08
CA LYS A 174 13.46 19.57 -3.39
C LYS A 174 13.25 18.73 -2.11
N PHE A 175 12.09 18.86 -1.47
CA PHE A 175 11.75 18.14 -0.25
C PHE A 175 10.82 16.95 -0.49
N ASP A 176 10.40 16.72 -1.74
CA ASP A 176 9.55 15.58 -2.13
C ASP A 176 10.39 14.32 -2.34
N LEU A 177 10.99 13.84 -1.24
CA LEU A 177 11.98 12.77 -1.28
C LEU A 177 11.34 11.45 -1.70
N GLY A 178 12.05 10.73 -2.59
CA GLY A 178 11.69 9.39 -3.04
C GLY A 178 12.36 8.28 -2.24
N ASP A 179 11.71 7.12 -2.19
CA ASP A 179 12.37 5.86 -1.81
C ASP A 179 13.29 5.34 -2.94
N ILE A 180 13.89 4.18 -2.73
CA ILE A 180 14.76 3.53 -3.72
C ILE A 180 14.03 3.14 -5.01
N ASN A 181 12.69 3.02 -4.97
CA ASN A 181 11.84 2.69 -6.11
C ASN A 181 11.33 3.95 -6.81
N GLY A 182 11.70 5.14 -6.34
CA GLY A 182 11.28 6.43 -6.89
C GLY A 182 9.91 6.90 -6.39
N THR A 183 9.28 6.21 -5.44
CA THR A 183 7.99 6.63 -4.87
C THR A 183 8.20 7.79 -3.91
N LYS A 184 7.53 8.92 -4.16
CA LYS A 184 7.72 10.16 -3.40
C LYS A 184 6.76 10.29 -2.22
N ILE A 185 7.05 11.26 -1.34
CA ILE A 185 6.16 11.68 -0.24
C ILE A 185 4.78 12.08 -0.78
N SER A 186 4.76 12.85 -1.87
CA SER A 186 3.53 13.30 -2.53
C SER A 186 2.68 12.14 -3.08
N ASP A 187 3.32 11.07 -3.57
CA ASP A 187 2.63 9.87 -4.05
C ASP A 187 1.89 9.15 -2.92
N TYR A 188 2.52 8.99 -1.76
CA TYR A 188 1.86 8.41 -0.58
C TYR A 188 0.73 9.32 -0.06
N MET A 189 0.94 10.63 -0.03
CA MET A 189 -0.13 11.57 0.36
C MET A 189 -1.35 11.46 -0.56
N LYS A 190 -1.12 11.32 -1.86
CA LYS A 190 -2.20 11.17 -2.86
C LYS A 190 -2.90 9.82 -2.77
N THR A 191 -2.14 8.74 -2.57
CA THR A 191 -2.62 7.35 -2.58
C THR A 191 -3.42 7.02 -1.32
N PHE A 192 -2.94 7.44 -0.15
CA PHE A 192 -3.53 7.10 1.14
C PHE A 192 -4.44 8.19 1.69
N LYS A 193 -5.02 9.03 0.82
CA LYS A 193 -5.90 10.12 1.27
C LYS A 193 -7.27 9.62 1.74
N GLY A 194 -7.81 10.29 2.74
CA GLY A 194 -9.23 10.19 3.12
C GLY A 194 -9.61 8.99 3.99
N TYR A 195 -8.67 8.35 4.68
CA TYR A 195 -9.00 7.39 5.73
C TYR A 195 -9.19 8.10 7.08
N ASP A 196 -10.21 7.71 7.83
CA ASP A 196 -10.46 8.20 9.17
C ASP A 196 -9.55 7.50 10.20
N LEU A 197 -8.62 8.28 10.74
CA LEU A 197 -7.68 7.86 11.78
C LEU A 197 -8.01 8.49 13.15
N SER A 198 -9.15 9.16 13.29
CA SER A 198 -9.52 9.94 14.49
C SER A 198 -9.49 9.14 15.78
N LYS A 199 -9.85 7.84 15.72
CA LYS A 199 -9.85 6.92 16.86
C LYS A 199 -8.45 6.52 17.35
N ILE A 200 -7.39 6.80 16.58
CA ILE A 200 -6.02 6.47 16.95
C ILE A 200 -5.36 7.64 17.69
N ASN A 201 -4.95 7.42 18.94
CA ASN A 201 -4.35 8.48 19.76
C ASN A 201 -2.93 8.84 19.32
N ALA A 202 -2.57 10.12 19.46
CA ALA A 202 -1.21 10.60 19.25
C ALA A 202 -0.37 10.39 20.52
N VAL A 203 0.59 9.45 20.49
CA VAL A 203 1.38 9.07 21.67
C VAL A 203 2.88 9.21 21.40
N ARG A 204 3.61 9.94 22.26
CA ARG A 204 5.05 10.22 22.08
C ARG A 204 5.92 8.97 22.14
N LYS A 205 5.61 8.10 23.09
CA LYS A 205 6.32 6.86 23.40
C LYS A 205 5.26 5.76 23.57
N PRO A 206 4.71 5.23 22.47
CA PRO A 206 3.79 4.11 22.56
C PRO A 206 4.54 2.86 23.04
N GLU A 207 3.82 1.97 23.71
CA GLU A 207 4.32 0.71 24.25
C GLU A 207 3.33 -0.41 23.91
N ILE A 208 3.82 -1.64 23.85
CA ILE A 208 3.03 -2.86 23.57
C ILE A 208 2.49 -3.42 24.88
#